data_AF-A0A453RRM7-F1
#
_entry.id   AF-A0A453RRM7-F1
#
_cell.length_a   1.000
_cell.length_b   1.000
_cell.length_c   1.000
_cell.angle_alpha   90.00
_cell.angle_beta   90.00
_cell.angle_gamma   90.00
#
_symmetry.space_group_name_H-M   'P 1'
#
loop_
_entity.id
_entity.type
_entity.pdbx_description
1 polymer ?
#
loop_
_entity_poly.entity_id
_entity_poly.type
_entity_poly.pdbx_seq_one_letter_code
_entity_poly.pdbx_strand_id
1 'polypeptide(L)'
;VSIDGEEVAGVRRVGWGFRGNRAVLLADGEVVDVMWDVHDWWFGRRGGGAGAQFMVRSRAEEGRLWMADQPSAAPPGGFFLHVQCYRR
;
A
#
# COMPACT_ATOMS: atom_id res chain seq x y z
N VAL A 1 -9.97 -4.37 -22.92
CA VAL A 1 -11.13 -3.71 -23.55
C VAL A 1 -11.79 -4.74 -24.44
N SER A 2 -13.10 -4.91 -24.31
CA SER A 2 -13.88 -5.81 -25.16
C SER A 2 -15.01 -5.05 -25.84
N ILE A 3 -15.32 -5.43 -27.07
CA ILE A 3 -16.48 -4.96 -27.84
C ILE A 3 -17.26 -6.21 -28.22
N ASP A 4 -18.56 -6.23 -27.97
CA ASP A 4 -19.45 -7.37 -28.25
C ASP A 4 -19.01 -8.71 -27.63
N GLY A 5 -18.29 -8.63 -26.50
CA GLY A 5 -17.77 -9.79 -25.79
C GLY A 5 -16.42 -10.31 -26.31
N GLU A 6 -15.92 -9.80 -27.44
CA GLU A 6 -14.58 -10.10 -27.93
C GLU A 6 -13.53 -9.14 -27.38
N GLU A 7 -12.40 -9.67 -26.93
CA GLU A 7 -11.29 -8.85 -26.43
C GLU A 7 -10.58 -8.13 -27.59
N VAL A 8 -10.70 -6.81 -27.63
CA VAL A 8 -10.14 -5.97 -28.71
C VAL A 8 -8.83 -5.27 -28.32
N ALA A 9 -8.54 -5.15 -27.02
CA ALA A 9 -7.26 -4.59 -26.56
C ALA A 9 -6.90 -5.07 -25.16
N GLY A 10 -5.66 -5.52 -24.97
CA GLY A 10 -5.11 -5.97 -23.68
C GLY A 10 -3.84 -5.20 -23.32
N VAL A 11 -3.74 -4.72 -22.08
CA VAL A 11 -2.52 -4.10 -21.57
C VAL A 11 -1.60 -5.19 -21.02
N ARG A 12 -0.48 -5.44 -21.70
CA ARG A 12 0.46 -6.52 -21.34
C ARG A 12 1.41 -6.17 -20.19
N ARG A 13 1.61 -4.87 -19.92
CA ARG A 13 2.51 -4.38 -18.87
C ARG A 13 2.01 -3.04 -18.32
N VAL A 14 1.21 -3.09 -17.26
CA VAL A 14 0.84 -1.88 -16.52
C VAL A 14 2.07 -1.43 -15.73
N GLY A 15 2.50 -0.18 -15.89
CA GLY A 15 3.64 0.39 -15.16
C GLY A 15 3.40 0.58 -13.64
N TRP A 16 2.24 0.17 -13.17
CA TRP A 16 1.81 0.23 -11.79
C TRP A 16 1.20 -1.10 -11.37
N GLY A 17 1.63 -1.62 -10.22
CA GLY A 17 1.06 -2.83 -9.64
C GLY A 17 -0.23 -2.51 -8.88
N PHE A 18 -1.29 -3.29 -9.09
CA PHE A 18 -2.54 -3.19 -8.32
C PHE A 18 -2.41 -3.70 -6.89
N ARG A 19 -1.30 -4.39 -6.59
CA ARG A 19 -0.88 -4.80 -5.25
C ARG A 19 0.59 -4.46 -5.13
N GLY A 20 1.00 -3.97 -3.97
CA GLY A 20 2.41 -3.71 -3.74
C GLY A 20 2.68 -2.93 -2.47
N ASN A 21 3.97 -2.63 -2.30
CA ASN A 21 4.48 -1.86 -1.20
C ASN A 21 5.67 -1.00 -1.65
N ARG A 22 5.90 0.11 -0.96
CA ARG A 22 7.03 1.02 -1.20
C ARG A 22 7.39 1.73 0.11
N ALA A 23 8.68 1.76 0.41
CA ALA A 23 9.22 2.66 1.42
C ALA A 23 9.34 4.07 0.83
N VAL A 24 8.83 5.07 1.55
CA VAL A 24 8.84 6.48 1.15
C VAL A 24 9.61 7.26 2.22
N LEU A 25 10.58 8.05 1.77
CA LEU A 25 11.28 9.02 2.62
C LEU A 25 10.46 10.32 2.65
N LEU A 26 10.05 10.73 3.84
CA LEU A 26 9.35 11.97 4.09
C LEU A 26 10.33 13.16 4.12
N ALA A 27 9.79 14.38 4.04
CA ALA A 27 10.60 15.60 3.96
C ALA A 27 11.44 15.86 5.24
N ASP A 28 10.99 15.35 6.38
CA ASP A 28 11.67 15.41 7.68
C ASP A 28 12.71 14.29 7.88
N GLY A 29 12.89 13.42 6.89
CA GLY A 29 13.84 12.31 6.94
C GLY A 29 13.26 11.03 7.55
N GLU A 30 11.99 11.01 7.96
CA GLU A 30 11.35 9.78 8.40
C GLU A 30 11.05 8.84 7.23
N VAL A 31 11.11 7.54 7.48
CA VAL A 31 10.74 6.52 6.48
C VAL A 31 9.42 5.88 6.87
N VAL A 32 8.48 5.84 5.93
CA VAL A 32 7.22 5.13 6.08
C VAL A 32 7.11 4.03 5.04
N ASP A 33 6.56 2.88 5.43
CA ASP A 33 6.12 1.88 4.45
C ASP A 33 4.68 2.16 4.06
N VAL A 34 4.46 2.24 2.75
CA VAL A 34 3.14 2.32 2.14
C VAL A 34 2.85 0.99 1.46
N MET A 35 1.71 0.38 1.77
CA MET A 35 1.21 -0.84 1.15
C MET A 35 -0.16 -0.58 0.54
N TRP A 36 -0.46 -1.25 -0.57
CA TRP A 36 -1.75 -1.12 -1.22
C TRP A 36 -2.24 -2.46 -1.79
N ASP A 37 -3.55 -2.70 -1.66
CA ASP A 37 -4.28 -3.69 -2.45
C ASP A 37 -5.53 -3.03 -3.01
N VAL A 38 -5.52 -2.82 -4.32
CA VAL A 38 -6.61 -2.16 -5.05
C VAL A 38 -7.11 -3.01 -6.21
N HIS A 39 -6.64 -4.26 -6.31
CA HIS A 39 -6.94 -5.13 -7.44
C HIS A 39 -8.42 -5.50 -7.46
N ASP A 40 -8.96 -6.00 -6.36
CA ASP A 40 -10.36 -6.43 -6.30
C ASP A 40 -11.31 -5.23 -6.29
N TRP A 41 -10.84 -4.11 -5.75
CA TRP A 41 -11.47 -2.81 -5.93
C TRP A 41 -11.43 -2.27 -7.37
N TRP A 42 -10.58 -2.77 -8.26
CA TRP A 42 -10.60 -2.35 -9.66
C TRP A 42 -11.33 -3.36 -10.55
N PHE A 43 -10.94 -4.63 -10.47
CA PHE A 43 -11.39 -5.71 -11.36
C PHE A 43 -12.56 -6.54 -10.83
N GLY A 44 -12.88 -6.42 -9.53
CA GLY A 44 -13.99 -7.16 -8.93
C GLY A 44 -15.35 -6.79 -9.55
N ARG A 45 -16.26 -7.77 -9.63
CA ARG A 45 -17.64 -7.57 -10.10
C ARG A 45 -18.40 -6.64 -9.16
N ARG A 46 -19.34 -5.84 -9.72
CA ARG A 46 -20.26 -5.01 -8.92
C ARG A 46 -21.00 -5.90 -7.92
N GLY A 47 -20.92 -5.56 -6.63
CA GLY A 47 -21.62 -6.24 -5.54
C GLY A 47 -20.79 -7.19 -4.67
N GLY A 48 -19.49 -7.39 -4.92
CA GLY A 48 -18.69 -8.32 -4.12
C GLY A 48 -17.19 -8.03 -3.97
N GLY A 49 -16.69 -6.88 -4.45
CA GLY A 49 -15.27 -6.52 -4.30
C GLY A 49 -14.98 -5.84 -2.96
N ALA A 50 -13.91 -6.26 -2.28
CA ALA A 50 -13.34 -5.52 -1.15
C ALA A 50 -13.00 -4.07 -1.57
N GLY A 51 -13.06 -3.13 -0.63
CA GLY A 51 -12.64 -1.75 -0.85
C GLY A 51 -11.16 -1.67 -1.24
N ALA A 52 -10.74 -0.55 -1.83
CA ALA A 52 -9.34 -0.27 -2.08
C ALA A 52 -8.65 -0.10 -0.72
N GLN A 53 -7.63 -0.90 -0.43
CA GLN A 53 -6.93 -0.92 0.84
C GLN A 53 -5.61 -0.18 0.73
N PHE A 54 -5.34 0.72 1.66
CA PHE A 54 -4.05 1.36 1.83
C PHE A 54 -3.61 1.27 3.28
N MET A 55 -2.34 0.94 3.49
CA MET A 55 -1.72 0.92 4.81
C MET A 55 -0.47 1.77 4.80
N VAL A 56 -0.34 2.65 5.78
CA VAL A 56 0.86 3.46 6.03
C VAL A 56 1.35 3.13 7.43
N ARG A 57 2.61 2.69 7.55
CA ARG A 57 3.24 2.45 8.86
C ARG A 57 4.55 3.23 8.94
N SER A 58 4.80 3.88 10.07
CA SER A 58 6.11 4.48 10.37
C SER A 58 7.15 3.38 10.60
N ARG A 59 8.37 3.55 10.09
CA ARG A 59 9.52 2.69 10.41
C ARG A 59 10.31 3.17 11.63
N ALA A 60 9.69 3.95 12.50
CA ALA A 60 10.34 4.75 13.53
C ALA A 60 11.32 3.98 14.47
N GLU A 61 11.33 2.64 14.48
CA GLU A 61 12.29 1.85 15.28
C GLU A 61 13.14 0.83 14.49
N GLU A 62 12.71 0.30 13.34
CA GLU A 62 13.48 -0.74 12.60
C GLU A 62 14.83 -0.24 12.06
N GLY A 63 14.92 1.06 11.74
CA GLY A 63 16.15 1.69 11.25
C GLY A 63 17.25 1.87 12.30
N ARG A 64 16.92 1.73 13.59
CA ARG A 64 17.88 1.82 14.69
C ARG A 64 18.31 0.46 15.22
N LEU A 65 17.53 -0.59 15.02
CA LEU A 65 17.82 -1.92 15.55
C LEU A 65 19.07 -2.57 14.95
N TRP A 66 19.47 -2.23 13.73
CA TRP A 66 20.75 -2.67 13.16
C TRP A 66 21.95 -1.84 13.64
N MET A 67 21.74 -0.80 14.47
CA MET A 67 22.79 0.06 15.07
C MET A 67 22.71 0.19 16.59
N ALA A 68 21.74 -0.43 17.27
CA ALA A 68 21.48 -0.19 18.69
C ALA A 68 21.74 -1.45 19.53
N ASP A 69 22.86 -1.43 20.28
CA ASP A 69 23.12 -2.30 21.43
C ASP A 69 22.59 -1.70 22.75
N GLN A 70 21.52 -0.88 22.68
CA GLN A 70 20.99 -0.17 23.85
C GLN A 70 19.45 -0.19 23.84
N PRO A 71 18.78 -0.68 24.90
CA PRO A 71 17.33 -0.61 25.00
C PRO A 71 16.91 0.82 25.38
N SER A 72 16.26 1.54 24.46
CA SER A 72 15.74 2.88 24.76
C SER A 72 14.41 2.81 25.52
N ALA A 73 14.33 3.51 26.66
CA ALA A 73 13.16 3.59 27.54
C ALA A 73 12.00 4.49 27.04
N ALA A 74 11.89 4.73 25.73
CA ALA A 74 10.77 5.45 25.14
C ALA A 74 9.63 4.47 24.77
N PRO A 75 8.35 4.83 24.90
CA PRO A 75 7.27 4.02 24.32
C PRO A 75 7.53 3.87 22.82
N PRO A 76 7.24 2.70 22.22
CA PRO A 76 7.60 2.44 20.82
C PRO A 76 6.98 3.52 19.95
N GLY A 77 7.82 4.42 19.46
CA GLY A 77 7.38 5.58 18.71
C GLY A 77 6.93 5.09 17.34
N GLY A 78 5.68 5.33 16.97
CA GLY A 78 5.20 5.00 15.64
C GLY A 78 3.69 5.05 15.48
N PHE A 79 3.24 5.10 14.23
CA PHE A 79 1.82 5.05 13.87
C PHE A 79 1.56 4.00 12.79
N PHE A 80 0.33 3.51 12.78
CA PHE A 80 -0.23 2.81 11.63
C PHE A 80 -1.52 3.51 11.22
N LEU A 81 -1.73 3.65 9.92
CA LEU A 81 -2.93 4.19 9.32
C LEU A 81 -3.45 3.20 8.28
N HIS A 82 -4.70 2.78 8.43
CA HIS A 82 -5.41 1.97 7.44
C HIS A 82 -6.53 2.80 6.82
N VAL A 83 -6.53 2.89 5.49
CA VAL A 83 -7.53 3.63 4.72
C VAL A 83 -8.22 2.66 3.77
N GLN A 84 -9.55 2.66 3.81
CA GLN A 84 -10.40 1.91 2.89
C GLN A 84 -11.19 2.89 2.01
N CYS A 85 -11.10 2.71 0.70
CA CYS A 85 -11.87 3.50 -0.26
C CYS A 85 -12.87 2.61 -0.99
N TYR A 86 -14.12 3.07 -1.09
CA TYR A 86 -15.19 2.33 -1.76
C TYR A 86 -15.63 3.05 -3.02
N ARG A 87 -16.05 2.28 -4.04
CA ARG A 87 -16.64 2.83 -5.27
C ARG A 87 -18.02 3.41 -4.92
N ARG A 88 -18.38 4.58 -5.46
CA ARG A 88 -19.77 5.07 -5.42
C ARG A 88 -20.61 4.37 -6.48
#